data_AF-A0A1F6A4L3-F1
#
_entry.id   AF-A0A1F6A4L3-F1
#
_cell.length_a   1.000
_cell.length_b   1.000
_cell.length_c   1.000
_cell.angle_alpha   90.00
_cell.angle_beta   90.00
_cell.angle_gamma   90.00
#
_symmetry.space_group_name_H-M   'P 1'
#
loop_
_entity.id
_entity.type
_entity.pdbx_description
1 polymer ?
#
loop_
_entity_poly.entity_id
_entity_poly.type
_entity_poly.pdbx_seq_one_letter_code
_entity_poly.pdbx_strand_id
1 'polypeptide(L)' 'MKQVKRSEAKVSKVTDACFAVEYPLMDKPIHGAVIEISGRYPDIGFSRNEVCIELAYVISGRGKLG' A
#
# COMPACT_ATOMS: atom_id res chain seq x y z
N MET A 1 12.62 5.53 17.35
CA MET A 1 11.54 4.99 16.49
C MET A 1 10.54 6.10 16.24
N LYS A 2 10.33 6.50 14.99
CA LYS A 2 9.32 7.52 14.65
C LYS A 2 7.95 6.86 14.57
N GLN A 3 6.93 7.48 15.16
CA GLN A 3 5.56 6.99 15.15
C GLN A 3 4.71 7.91 14.28
N VAL A 4 3.82 7.33 13.47
CA VAL A 4 2.81 8.05 12.69
C VAL A 4 1.45 7.53 13.13
N LYS A 5 0.57 8.41 13.60
CA LYS A 5 -0.76 8.04 14.08
C LYS A 5 -1.72 7.92 12.89
N ARG A 6 -2.80 7.16 13.07
CA ARG A 6 -3.88 7.06 12.08
C ARG A 6 -4.48 8.43 11.71
N SER A 7 -4.49 9.39 12.65
CA SER A 7 -4.95 10.77 12.39
C SER A 7 -4.04 11.55 11.44
N GLU A 8 -2.80 11.10 11.25
CA GLU A 8 -1.79 11.70 10.37
C GLU A 8 -1.67 10.91 9.06
N ALA A 9 -2.42 9.82 8.92
CA ALA A 9 -2.40 9.00 7.72
C ALA A 9 -3.11 9.69 6.56
N LYS A 10 -2.59 9.47 5.36
CA LYS A 10 -3.20 9.93 4.12
C LYS A 10 -4.01 8.78 3.52
N VAL A 11 -5.29 9.02 3.28
CA VAL A 11 -6.16 8.05 2.60
C VAL A 11 -6.18 8.37 1.12
N SER A 12 -5.95 7.36 0.27
CA SER A 12 -5.96 7.49 -1.18
C SER A 12 -6.78 6.35 -1.79
N LYS A 13 -7.68 6.72 -2.71
CA LYS A 13 -8.35 5.77 -3.59
C LYS A 13 -7.46 5.61 -4.83
N VAL A 14 -6.76 4.48 -4.93
CA VAL A 14 -5.83 4.21 -6.03
C VAL A 14 -6.61 3.80 -7.28
N THR A 15 -7.56 2.87 -7.10
CA THR A 15 -8.56 2.50 -8.12
C THR A 15 -9.89 2.19 -7.41
N ASP A 16 -10.93 1.81 -8.15
CA ASP A 16 -12.18 1.31 -7.54
C ASP A 16 -11.97 0.02 -6.74
N ALA A 17 -10.94 -0.77 -7.08
CA ALA A 17 -10.61 -2.04 -6.46
C ALA A 17 -9.44 -1.96 -5.46
N CYS A 18 -8.83 -0.78 -5.27
CA CYS A 18 -7.63 -0.59 -4.45
C CYS A 18 -7.67 0.72 -3.67
N PHE A 19 -7.67 0.60 -2.34
CA PHE A 19 -7.64 1.71 -1.40
C PHE A 19 -6.39 1.61 -0.52
N ALA A 20 -5.76 2.75 -0.25
CA ALA A 20 -4.55 2.83 0.54
C ALA A 20 -4.71 3.82 1.71
N VAL A 21 -4.19 3.43 2.86
CA VAL A 21 -3.98 4.29 4.02
C VAL A 21 -2.48 4.39 4.25
N GLU A 22 -1.90 5.49 3.80
CA GLU A 22 -0.47 5.76 3.78
C GLU A 22 -0.03 6.43 5.08
N TYR A 23 1.07 5.94 5.66
CA TYR A 23 1.72 6.46 6.85
C TYR A 23 3.10 7.02 6.45
N PRO A 24 3.16 8.27 5.97
CA PRO A 24 4.39 8.84 5.45
C PRO A 24 5.42 8.98 6.56
N LEU A 25 6.54 8.29 6.40
CA LEU A 25 7.73 8.47 7.22
C LEU A 25 8.61 9.52 6.53
N MET A 26 9.27 10.40 7.30
CA MET A 26 10.14 11.43 6.70
C MET A 26 11.46 10.86 6.15
N ASP A 27 11.71 9.57 6.36
CA ASP A 27 12.88 8.87 5.84
C ASP A 27 12.56 8.28 4.47
N LYS A 28 13.26 8.78 3.44
CA LYS A 28 13.04 8.40 2.02
C LYS A 28 13.03 6.89 1.70
N PRO A 29 13.83 6.00 2.33
CA PRO A 29 13.89 4.62 1.88
C PRO A 29 12.72 3.75 2.35
N ILE A 30 11.93 4.19 3.33
CA ILE A 30 10.88 3.36 3.94
C ILE A 30 9.57 4.14 3.95
N HIS A 31 8.56 3.57 3.32
CA HIS A 31 7.19 4.06 3.33
C HIS A 31 6.26 2.95 3.83
N GLY A 32 5.29 3.29 4.68
CA GLY A 32 4.33 2.34 5.23
C GLY A 32 2.93 2.61 4.71
N ALA A 33 2.17 1.57 4.38
CA ALA A 33 0.76 1.70 4.05
C ALA A 33 -0.03 0.45 4.46
N VAL A 34 -1.31 0.64 4.77
CA VAL A 34 -2.30 -0.44 4.84
C VAL A 34 -3.13 -0.37 3.56
N ILE A 35 -3.15 -1.46 2.80
CA ILE A 35 -3.80 -1.53 1.49
C ILE A 35 -4.97 -2.50 1.56
N GLU A 36 -6.14 -2.07 1.09
CA GLU A 36 -7.30 -2.91 0.89
C GLU A 36 -7.52 -3.11 -0.61
N ILE A 37 -7.53 -4.38 -1.03
CA ILE A 37 -7.74 -4.77 -2.43
C ILE A 37 -9.01 -5.63 -2.48
N SER A 38 -10.04 -5.13 -3.15
CA SER A 38 -11.34 -5.80 -3.28
C SER A 38 -11.53 -6.52 -4.62
N GLY A 39 -10.59 -6.35 -5.55
CA GLY A 39 -10.60 -6.96 -6.88
C GLY A 39 -9.20 -7.20 -7.44
N ARG A 40 -9.05 -7.14 -8.75
CA ARG A 40 -7.73 -7.19 -9.39
C ARG A 40 -7.07 -5.82 -9.29
N TYR A 41 -5.79 -5.77 -8.93
CA TYR A 41 -4.97 -4.56 -9.05
C TYR A 41 -3.62 -4.89 -9.71
N PRO A 42 -3.14 -4.06 -10.66
CA PRO A 42 -3.94 -3.10 -11.41
C PRO A 42 -5.01 -3.83 -12.25
N ASP A 43 -6.08 -3.13 -12.63
CA ASP A 43 -7.20 -3.71 -13.39
C ASP A 43 -6.73 -4.42 -14.66
N ILE A 44 -5.68 -3.89 -15.30
CA ILE A 44 -5.00 -4.43 -16.47
C ILE A 44 -3.48 -4.30 -16.27
N GLY A 45 -2.72 -5.32 -16.68
CA GLY A 45 -1.24 -5.33 -16.61
C GLY A 45 -0.69 -5.66 -15.23
N PHE A 46 0.42 -5.02 -14.87
CA PHE A 46 1.12 -5.15 -13.59
C PHE A 46 1.63 -3.77 -13.12
N SER A 47 1.82 -3.61 -11.81
CA SER A 47 2.45 -2.43 -11.21
C SER A 47 3.78 -2.85 -10.60
N ARG A 48 4.81 -2.03 -10.76
CA ARG A 48 6.16 -2.28 -10.22
C ARG A 48 6.70 -1.04 -9.54
N ASN A 49 7.14 -1.18 -8.30
CA ASN A 49 7.89 -0.14 -7.61
C ASN A 49 9.35 -0.14 -8.11
N GLU A 50 9.81 1.03 -8.59
CA GLU A 50 11.19 1.23 -9.06
C GLU A 50 12.03 2.10 -8.11
N VAL A 51 11.44 2.55 -6.99
CA VAL A 51 12.03 3.56 -6.10
C VAL A 51 12.60 2.94 -4.83
N CYS A 52 11.91 1.97 -4.23
CA CYS A 52 12.35 1.34 -2.99
C CYS A 52 12.08 -0.17 -2.95
N ILE A 53 12.72 -0.84 -2.00
CA ILE A 53 12.47 -2.26 -1.70
C ILE A 53 11.11 -2.37 -1.01
N GLU A 54 10.25 -3.26 -1.50
CA GLU A 54 8.90 -3.47 -0.99
C GLU A 54 8.80 -4.80 -0.23
N LEU A 55 8.10 -4.78 0.91
CA LEU A 55 7.75 -5.95 1.70
C LEU A 55 6.25 -5.88 2.02
N ALA A 56 5.52 -6.96 1.74
CA ALA A 56 4.09 -7.04 1.98
C ALA A 56 3.76 -8.17 2.96
N TYR A 57 2.74 -7.95 3.80
CA TYR A 57 2.18 -8.94 4.70
C TYR A 57 0.65 -8.91 4.61
N VAL A 58 0.03 -10.08 4.44
CA VAL A 58 -1.42 -10.20 4.34
C VAL A 58 -2.03 -10.28 5.74
N ILE A 59 -2.77 -9.25 6.13
CA ILE A 59 -3.49 -9.21 7.42
C ILE A 59 -4.73 -10.13 7.36
N SER A 60 -5.47 -10.09 6.27
CA SER A 60 -6.66 -10.91 6.04
C SER A 60 -6.99 -11.06 4.56
N GLY A 61 -7.67 -12.13 4.19
CA GLY A 61 -8.06 -12.42 2.81
C GLY A 61 -7.08 -13.33 2.09
N ARG A 62 -7.30 -13.52 0.79
CA ARG A 62 -6.45 -14.35 -0.07
C ARG A 62 -6.49 -13.83 -1.50
N GLY A 63 -5.41 -14.07 -2.23
CA GLY A 63 -5.29 -13.72 -3.64
C GLY A 63 -4.16 -14.50 -4.27
N LYS A 64 -3.81 -14.12 -5.50
CA LYS A 64 -2.67 -14.68 -6.23
C LYS A 64 -1.83 -13.54 -6.77
N LEU A 65 -0.52 -13.64 -6.56
CA LEU A 65 0.46 -12.82 -7.27
C LEU A 65 0.76 -13.52 -8.60
N GLY A 66 0.76 -12.77 -9.71
CA GLY A 66 0.88 -13.29 -11.07
C GLY A 66 1.68 -12.37 -11.96
#